data_AF-A0A2P9H4K2-F1
#
_entry.id   AF-A0A2P9H4K2-F1
#
_cell.length_a   1.000
_cell.length_b   1.000
_cell.length_c   1.000
_cell.angle_alpha   90.00
_cell.angle_beta   90.00
_cell.angle_gamma   90.00
#
_symmetry.space_group_name_H-M   'P 1'
#
loop_
_entity.id
_entity.type
_entity.pdbx_description
1 polymer ?
#
loop_
_entity_poly.entity_id
_entity_poly.type
_entity_poly.pdbx_seq_one_letter_code
_entity_poly.pdbx_strand_id
1 'polypeptide(L)'
;MLNVDDALDVFGVHAVGGITGALLTGIFNAPSLGGPGSVSDWVTMKVGYPGILDQFLIQAKAVGLTIVWTAVVAFIAFKVADLIVGLRVSETDEREGLDTSYHGESAYHY
;
A
#
# COMPACT_ATOMS: atom_id res chain seq x y z
N MET A 1 -5.57 5.43 -21.03
CA MET A 1 -4.92 5.46 -19.70
C MET A 1 -5.95 5.87 -18.66
N LEU A 2 -5.79 5.45 -17.40
CA LEU A 2 -6.83 5.55 -16.35
C LEU A 2 -7.03 6.97 -15.76
N ASN A 3 -6.21 7.95 -16.15
CA ASN A 3 -6.26 9.35 -15.70
C ASN A 3 -6.38 9.50 -14.17
N VAL A 4 -5.54 8.76 -13.45
CA VAL A 4 -5.46 8.78 -11.98
C VAL A 4 -4.33 9.72 -11.58
N ASP A 5 -4.64 10.67 -10.69
CA ASP A 5 -3.69 11.62 -10.12
C ASP A 5 -3.09 11.05 -8.84
N ASP A 6 -1.99 10.30 -8.99
CA ASP A 6 -1.15 9.78 -7.91
C ASP A 6 0.12 10.61 -7.84
N ALA A 7 0.05 11.71 -7.08
CA ALA A 7 1.04 12.80 -7.14
C ALA A 7 2.50 12.38 -6.94
N LEU A 8 2.76 11.25 -6.26
CA LEU A 8 4.11 10.75 -5.97
C LEU A 8 4.31 9.30 -6.47
N ASP A 9 3.48 8.82 -7.40
CA ASP A 9 3.50 7.43 -7.90
C ASP A 9 3.47 6.38 -6.79
N VAL A 10 2.81 6.67 -5.67
CA VAL A 10 2.83 5.83 -4.46
C VAL A 10 2.20 4.47 -4.76
N PHE A 11 1.08 4.44 -5.47
CA PHE A 11 0.41 3.21 -5.85
C PHE A 11 1.29 2.40 -6.83
N GLY A 12 1.84 3.07 -7.85
CA GLY A 12 2.67 2.44 -8.86
C GLY A 12 3.90 1.75 -8.26
N VAL A 13 4.60 2.42 -7.35
CA VAL A 13 5.82 1.87 -6.75
C VAL A 13 5.51 0.94 -5.59
N HIS A 14 4.71 1.38 -4.62
CA HIS A 14 4.54 0.63 -3.37
C HIS A 14 3.48 -0.47 -3.49
N ALA A 15 2.33 -0.21 -4.13
CA ALA A 15 1.28 -1.22 -4.22
C ALA A 15 1.66 -2.33 -5.21
N VAL A 16 2.09 -1.97 -6.43
CA VAL A 16 2.50 -2.98 -7.43
C VAL A 16 3.76 -3.71 -6.99
N GLY A 17 4.76 -2.99 -6.47
CA GLY A 17 5.98 -3.58 -5.92
C GLY A 17 5.69 -4.53 -4.75
N GLY A 18 4.84 -4.10 -3.81
CA GLY A 18 4.43 -4.90 -2.66
C GLY A 18 3.65 -6.15 -3.04
N ILE A 19 2.67 -6.05 -3.94
CA ILE A 19 1.91 -7.20 -4.45
C ILE A 19 2.84 -8.20 -5.12
N THR A 20 3.70 -7.72 -6.02
CA THR A 20 4.65 -8.56 -6.74
C THR A 20 5.60 -9.26 -5.77
N GLY A 21 6.19 -8.51 -4.83
CA GLY A 21 7.09 -9.06 -3.81
C GLY A 21 6.42 -10.08 -2.89
N ALA A 22 5.17 -9.84 -2.47
CA ALA A 22 4.42 -10.76 -1.63
C ALA A 22 4.10 -12.08 -2.35
N LEU A 23 3.74 -12.02 -3.63
CA LEU A 23 3.49 -13.21 -4.45
C LEU A 23 4.78 -13.99 -4.74
N LEU A 24 5.87 -13.30 -5.05
CA LEU A 24 7.19 -13.92 -5.26
C LEU A 24 7.75 -14.54 -3.98
N THR A 25 7.48 -13.95 -2.82
CA THR A 25 7.74 -14.59 -1.51
C THR A 25 7.03 -15.94 -1.43
N GLY A 26 5.81 -16.05 -1.97
CA GLY A 26 5.08 -17.32 -2.06
C GLY A 26 5.87 -18.44 -2.75
N ILE A 27 6.66 -18.07 -3.75
CA ILE A 27 7.46 -18.99 -4.57
C ILE A 27 8.84 -19.24 -3.95
N PHE A 28 9.58 -18.16 -3.71
CA PHE A 28 11.00 -18.24 -3.33
C PHE A 28 11.23 -18.55 -1.85
N ASN A 29 10.18 -18.58 -1.03
CA ASN A 29 10.27 -19.08 0.34
C ASN A 29 10.46 -20.61 0.42
N ALA A 30 10.46 -21.32 -0.71
CA ALA A 30 10.67 -22.76 -0.79
C ALA A 30 12.08 -23.19 -0.35
N PRO A 31 12.22 -24.13 0.60
CA PRO A 31 13.52 -24.70 0.97
C PRO A 31 14.27 -25.33 -0.21
N SER A 32 13.56 -25.92 -1.17
CA SER A 32 14.16 -26.48 -2.39
C SER A 32 14.78 -25.43 -3.33
N LEU A 33 14.42 -24.15 -3.16
CA LEU A 33 14.99 -23.02 -3.91
C LEU A 33 15.98 -22.20 -3.06
N GLY A 34 16.33 -22.68 -1.86
CA GLY A 34 17.18 -21.96 -0.91
C GLY A 34 16.44 -20.99 0.02
N GLY A 35 15.11 -21.00 0.00
CA GLY A 35 14.28 -20.21 0.92
C GLY A 35 14.22 -20.79 2.33
N PRO A 36 13.87 -19.99 3.34
CA PRO A 36 13.90 -20.42 4.74
C PRO A 36 12.69 -21.28 5.17
N GLY A 37 11.68 -21.45 4.31
CA GLY A 37 10.40 -22.03 4.72
C GLY A 37 9.55 -21.05 5.54
N SER A 38 8.46 -21.54 6.12
CA SER A 38 7.47 -20.72 6.84
C SER A 38 7.25 -21.22 8.26
N VAL A 39 6.92 -20.34 9.20
CA VAL A 39 6.51 -20.79 10.55
C VAL A 39 5.16 -21.49 10.43
N SER A 40 5.15 -22.79 10.70
CA SER A 40 3.96 -23.65 10.65
C SER A 40 3.23 -23.74 12.00
N ASP A 41 3.94 -23.44 13.09
CA ASP A 41 3.40 -23.34 14.44
C ASP A 41 4.09 -22.19 15.16
N TRP A 42 3.32 -21.17 15.50
CA TRP A 42 3.79 -19.95 16.15
C TRP A 42 4.00 -20.09 17.65
N VAL A 43 3.50 -21.16 18.29
CA VAL A 43 3.74 -21.44 19.72
C VAL A 43 5.10 -22.11 19.91
N THR A 44 5.42 -23.10 19.07
CA THR A 44 6.70 -23.82 19.13
C THR A 44 7.78 -23.23 18.24
N MET A 45 7.45 -22.18 17.47
CA MET A 45 8.30 -21.58 16.44
C MET A 45 8.79 -22.60 15.40
N LYS A 46 8.00 -23.65 15.15
CA LYS A 46 8.37 -24.71 14.21
C LYS A 46 8.29 -24.21 12.78
N VAL A 47 9.42 -24.28 12.09
CA VAL A 47 9.51 -24.04 10.65
C VAL A 47 9.01 -25.28 9.90
N GLY A 48 8.15 -25.05 8.92
CA GLY A 48 7.64 -26.04 7.98
C GLY A 48 7.42 -25.39 6.62
N TYR A 49 7.09 -26.19 5.61
CA TYR A 49 6.84 -25.64 4.28
C TYR A 49 5.68 -26.40 3.62
N PRO A 50 4.57 -25.72 3.29
CA PRO A 50 3.39 -26.40 2.76
C PRO A 50 3.55 -26.79 1.28
N GLY A 51 4.54 -26.23 0.58
CA GLY A 51 4.72 -26.38 -0.87
C GLY A 51 4.58 -25.05 -1.61
N ILE A 52 5.14 -24.97 -2.81
CA ILE A 52 5.19 -23.73 -3.61
C ILE A 52 3.78 -23.22 -3.94
N LEU A 53 2.92 -24.10 -4.43
CA LEU A 53 1.56 -23.72 -4.83
C LEU A 53 0.75 -23.25 -3.61
N ASP A 54 0.81 -24.00 -2.51
CA ASP A 54 0.06 -23.67 -1.30
C ASP A 54 0.55 -22.35 -0.68
N GLN A 55 1.87 -22.14 -0.61
CA GLN A 55 2.43 -20.90 -0.10
C GLN A 55 2.10 -19.70 -1.01
N PHE A 56 2.13 -19.87 -2.32
CA PHE A 56 1.68 -18.83 -3.27
C PHE A 56 0.22 -18.47 -3.06
N LEU A 57 -0.66 -19.47 -2.89
CA LEU A 57 -2.09 -19.23 -2.64
C LEU A 57 -2.34 -18.56 -1.28
N ILE A 58 -1.56 -18.89 -0.25
CA ILE A 58 -1.60 -18.19 1.05
C ILE A 58 -1.24 -16.71 0.87
N GLN A 59 -0.15 -16.42 0.16
CA GLN A 59 0.26 -15.03 -0.11
C GLN A 59 -0.76 -14.27 -0.97
N ALA A 60 -1.34 -14.92 -1.98
CA ALA A 60 -2.39 -14.31 -2.81
C ALA A 60 -3.65 -13.96 -2.00
N LYS A 61 -4.06 -14.85 -1.08
CA LYS A 61 -5.17 -14.57 -0.15
C LYS A 61 -4.83 -13.40 0.78
N ALA A 62 -3.61 -13.36 1.32
CA ALA A 62 -3.15 -12.27 2.17
C ALA A 62 -3.17 -10.93 1.41
N VAL A 63 -2.63 -10.89 0.19
CA VAL A 63 -2.68 -9.70 -0.68
C VAL A 63 -4.11 -9.26 -0.94
N GLY A 64 -4.99 -10.18 -1.34
CA GLY A 64 -6.40 -9.86 -1.60
C GLY A 64 -7.11 -9.30 -0.37
N LEU A 65 -6.88 -9.91 0.80
CA LEU A 65 -7.40 -9.41 2.07
C LEU A 65 -6.89 -8.00 2.38
N THR A 66 -5.58 -7.76 2.23
CA THR A 66 -4.97 -6.45 2.47
C THR A 66 -5.52 -5.38 1.53
N ILE A 67 -5.70 -5.68 0.24
CA ILE A 67 -6.30 -4.74 -0.72
C ILE A 67 -7.71 -4.35 -0.29
N VAL A 68 -8.57 -5.33 0.00
CA VAL A 68 -9.96 -5.06 0.40
C VAL A 68 -10.00 -4.28 1.71
N TRP A 69 -9.23 -4.72 2.71
CA TRP A 69 -9.17 -4.06 4.01
C TRP A 69 -8.72 -2.61 3.90
N THR A 70 -7.57 -2.37 3.25
CA THR A 70 -7.00 -1.03 3.13
C THR A 70 -7.89 -0.12 2.30
N ALA A 71 -8.48 -0.60 1.20
CA ALA A 71 -9.41 0.19 0.39
C ALA A 71 -10.66 0.60 1.18
N VAL A 72 -11.29 -0.34 1.90
CA VAL A 72 -12.51 -0.05 2.68
C VAL A 72 -12.21 0.89 3.84
N VAL A 73 -11.18 0.60 4.63
CA VAL A 73 -10.84 1.40 5.81
C VAL A 73 -10.38 2.79 5.40
N ALA A 74 -9.51 2.92 4.40
CA ALA A 74 -9.07 4.21 3.90
C ALA A 74 -10.24 5.02 3.33
N PHE A 75 -11.10 4.40 2.53
CA PHE A 75 -12.29 5.09 1.98
C PHE A 75 -13.18 5.64 3.09
N ILE A 76 -13.51 4.83 4.10
CA ILE A 76 -14.33 5.26 5.23
C ILE A 76 -13.64 6.39 6.01
N ALA A 77 -12.37 6.21 6.36
CA ALA A 77 -11.62 7.18 7.15
C ALA A 77 -11.50 8.52 6.42
N PHE A 78 -11.13 8.51 5.14
CA PHE A 78 -11.05 9.72 4.33
C PHE A 78 -12.42 10.36 4.12
N LYS A 79 -13.48 9.58 3.92
CA LYS A 79 -14.82 10.15 3.78
C LYS A 79 -15.30 10.83 5.07
N VAL A 80 -15.01 10.24 6.21
CA VAL A 80 -15.32 10.84 7.52
C VAL A 80 -14.51 12.12 7.73
N ALA A 81 -13.20 12.10 7.44
CA ALA A 81 -12.36 13.28 7.55
C ALA A 81 -12.84 14.42 6.63
N ASP A 82 -13.19 14.10 5.39
CA ASP A 82 -13.72 15.06 4.41
C ASP A 82 -15.01 15.73 4.89
N LEU A 83 -15.89 14.99 5.57
CA LEU A 83 -17.13 15.54 6.14
C LEU A 83 -16.91 16.43 7.36
N ILE A 84 -15.81 16.25 8.10
CA ILE A 84 -15.53 16.99 9.34
C ILE A 84 -14.68 18.23 9.07
N VAL A 85 -13.61 18.09 8.28
CA VAL A 85 -12.61 19.15 8.05
C VAL A 85 -12.41 19.52 6.59
N GLY A 86 -12.86 18.68 5.65
CA GLY A 86 -12.50 18.78 4.23
C GLY A 86 -11.07 18.30 3.97
N LEU A 87 -10.87 17.48 2.92
CA LEU A 87 -9.55 16.92 2.61
C LEU A 87 -8.74 17.68 1.56
N ARG A 88 -9.39 18.42 0.66
CA ARG A 88 -8.75 19.17 -0.42
C ARG A 88 -9.11 20.65 -0.28
N VAL A 89 -8.15 21.52 -0.55
CA VAL A 89 -8.33 22.97 -0.58
C VAL A 89 -9.21 23.38 -1.76
N SER A 90 -9.64 24.64 -1.82
CA SER A 90 -10.43 25.13 -2.95
C SER A 90 -9.59 25.15 -4.23
N GLU A 91 -10.24 25.06 -5.41
CA GLU A 91 -9.51 25.15 -6.69
C GLU A 91 -8.75 26.48 -6.84
N THR A 92 -9.25 27.56 -6.23
CA THR A 92 -8.58 28.86 -6.23
C THR A 92 -7.29 28.80 -5.42
N ASP A 93 -7.35 28.26 -4.19
CA ASP A 93 -6.19 28.12 -3.31
C ASP A 93 -5.17 27.12 -3.89
N GLU A 94 -5.64 26.06 -4.54
CA GLU A 94 -4.79 25.08 -5.22
C GLU A 94 -4.03 25.72 -6.40
N ARG A 95 -4.66 26.63 -7.15
CA ARG A 95 -4.03 27.37 -8.27
C ARG A 95 -3.07 28.45 -7.79
N GLU A 96 -3.38 29.13 -6.69
CA GLU A 96 -2.50 30.13 -6.08
C GLU A 96 -1.27 29.48 -5.43
N GLY A 97 -1.45 28.26 -4.91
CA GLY A 97 -0.41 27.48 -4.23
C GLY A 97 -0.58 27.54 -2.72
N LEU A 98 -0.34 26.40 -2.05
CA LEU A 98 -0.51 26.23 -0.61
C LEU A 98 0.44 27.13 0.21
N ASP A 99 1.65 27.39 -0.29
CA ASP A 99 2.62 28.26 0.36
C ASP A 99 2.06 29.68 0.55
N THR A 100 1.39 30.22 -0.47
CA THR A 100 0.79 31.56 -0.40
C THR A 100 -0.55 31.55 0.32
N SER A 101 -1.45 30.63 -0.03
CA SER A 101 -2.84 30.61 0.48
C SER A 101 -2.95 30.16 1.95
N TYR A 102 -2.08 29.28 2.43
CA TYR A 102 -2.13 28.74 3.80
C TYR A 102 -0.93 29.12 4.67
N HIS A 103 0.23 29.42 4.08
CA HIS A 103 1.43 29.77 4.85
C HIS A 103 1.83 31.24 4.74
N GLY A 104 1.26 32.02 3.80
CA GLY A 104 1.59 33.43 3.60
C GLY A 104 3.03 33.68 3.15
N GLU A 105 3.67 32.64 2.60
CA GLU A 105 5.09 32.63 2.26
C GLU A 105 5.28 32.28 0.77
N SER A 106 6.50 32.49 0.27
CA SER A 106 6.95 31.98 -1.03
C SER A 106 8.17 31.10 -0.79
N ALA A 107 8.15 29.85 -1.23
CA ALA A 107 9.30 28.95 -1.10
C ALA A 107 10.57 29.48 -1.77
N TYR A 108 10.43 30.36 -2.78
CA TYR A 108 11.54 30.96 -3.50
C TYR A 108 11.37 32.48 -3.57
N HIS A 109 12.40 33.21 -3.15
CA HIS A 109 12.55 34.64 -3.36
C HIS A 109 13.69 34.86 -4.36
N TYR A 110 13.40 35.54 -5.47
CA TYR A 110 14.38 35.96 -6.47
C TYR A 110 14.69 37.45 -6.35
#